data_AF-A0A1C6GDV5-F1
#
_entry.id   AF-A0A1C6GDV5-F1
#
_cell.length_a   1.000
_cell.length_b   1.000
_cell.length_c   1.000
_cell.angle_alpha   90.00
_cell.angle_beta   90.00
_cell.angle_gamma   90.00
#
_symmetry.space_group_name_H-M   'P 1'
#
loop_
_entity.id
_entity.type
_entity.pdbx_description
1 polymer ?
#
loop_
_entity_poly.entity_id
_entity_poly.type
_entity_poly.pdbx_seq_one_letter_code
_entity_poly.pdbx_strand_id
1 'polypeptide(L)'
;MKAIIYTSNTGSTAEYAQLLGKELNLPVHSLQKAKNKVPAGSEIIYLGWIMAGGIKGYNEAAKLYKVRAICGIGMGQTVTQLRYDGKWRKER
;
A
#
# COMPACT_ATOMS: atom_id res chain seq x y z
N MET A 1 -11.75 10.60 2.64
CA MET A 1 -11.07 9.31 2.93
C MET A 1 -11.40 8.88 4.35
N LYS A 2 -11.71 7.60 4.56
CA LYS A 2 -12.31 7.10 5.82
C LYS A 2 -11.37 6.22 6.63
N ALA A 3 -10.52 5.43 5.97
CA ALA A 3 -9.55 4.55 6.61
C ALA A 3 -8.43 4.16 5.64
N ILE A 4 -7.31 3.72 6.21
CA ILE A 4 -6.24 3.03 5.50
C ILE A 4 -6.40 1.54 5.75
N ILE A 5 -6.52 0.77 4.67
CA ILE A 5 -6.59 -0.69 4.75
C ILE A 5 -5.29 -1.26 4.23
N TYR A 6 -4.70 -2.20 4.95
CA TYR A 6 -3.48 -2.86 4.50
C TYR A 6 -3.56 -4.38 4.53
N THR A 7 -2.74 -5.00 3.70
CA THR A 7 -2.46 -6.43 3.70
C THR A 7 -0.95 -6.63 3.80
N SER A 8 -0.50 -7.40 4.79
CA SER A 8 0.91 -7.67 5.05
C SER A 8 1.14 -9.17 5.14
N ASN A 9 2.30 -9.64 4.68
CA ASN A 9 2.73 -11.04 4.83
C ASN A 9 3.69 -11.21 6.01
N THR A 10 4.73 -10.37 6.08
CA THR A 10 5.82 -10.45 7.08
C THR A 10 5.83 -9.30 8.07
N GLY A 11 4.82 -8.41 8.04
CA GLY A 11 4.72 -7.28 8.97
C GLY A 11 5.16 -5.94 8.38
N SER A 12 6.09 -5.88 7.42
CA SER A 12 6.64 -4.62 6.91
C SER A 12 5.59 -3.65 6.35
N THR A 13 4.63 -4.14 5.55
CA THR A 13 3.51 -3.32 5.04
C THR A 13 2.66 -2.72 6.16
N ALA A 14 2.57 -3.37 7.31
CA ALA A 14 1.82 -2.86 8.45
C ALA A 14 2.51 -1.63 9.06
N GLU A 15 3.83 -1.63 9.17
CA GLU A 15 4.59 -0.49 9.69
C GLU A 15 4.44 0.74 8.79
N TYR A 16 4.56 0.57 7.47
CA TYR A 16 4.31 1.65 6.52
C TYR A 16 2.87 2.17 6.57
N ALA A 17 1.88 1.28 6.75
CA ALA A 17 0.49 1.68 6.90
C ALA A 17 0.26 2.49 8.18
N GLN A 18 0.89 2.09 9.29
CA GLN A 18 0.85 2.81 10.56
C GLN A 18 1.50 4.20 10.44
N LEU A 19 2.67 4.29 9.81
CA LEU A 19 3.35 5.54 9.56
C LEU A 19 2.46 6.50 8.74
N LEU A 20 1.93 6.02 7.60
CA LEU A 20 1.06 6.83 6.76
C LEU A 20 -0.24 7.21 7.47
N GLY A 21 -0.81 6.31 8.27
CA GLY A 21 -1.99 6.59 9.08
C GLY A 21 -1.75 7.65 10.14
N LYS A 22 -0.57 7.66 10.76
CA LYS A 22 -0.19 8.69 11.73
C LYS A 22 -0.07 10.06 11.05
N GLU A 23 0.60 10.13 9.90
CA GLU A 23 0.77 11.36 9.12
C GLU A 23 -0.56 11.92 8.60
N LEU A 24 -1.42 11.05 8.06
CA LEU A 24 -2.73 11.45 7.53
C LEU A 24 -3.81 11.56 8.62
N ASN A 25 -3.47 11.22 9.87
CA ASN A 25 -4.40 11.12 11.00
C ASN A 25 -5.63 10.24 10.71
N LEU A 26 -5.42 9.15 9.96
CA LEU A 26 -6.46 8.21 9.53
C LEU A 26 -6.34 6.87 10.27
N PRO A 27 -7.48 6.22 10.58
CA PRO A 27 -7.47 4.91 11.20
C PRO A 27 -6.91 3.85 10.25
N VAL A 28 -5.99 3.03 10.77
CA VAL A 28 -5.32 1.96 10.01
C VAL A 28 -5.86 0.62 10.44
N HIS A 29 -6.33 -0.18 9.48
CA HIS A 29 -6.89 -1.50 9.72
C HIS A 29 -6.32 -2.54 8.75
N SER A 30 -6.14 -3.77 9.23
CA SER A 30 -5.84 -4.88 8.35
C SER A 30 -7.09 -5.26 7.55
N LEU A 31 -6.93 -5.81 6.35
CA LEU A 31 -8.06 -6.22 5.49
C LEU A 31 -9.08 -7.12 6.21
N GLN A 32 -8.62 -8.00 7.10
CA GLN A 32 -9.49 -8.84 7.94
C GLN A 32 -10.29 -8.03 8.98
N LYS A 33 -9.64 -7.11 9.69
CA LYS A 33 -10.31 -6.28 10.71
C LYS A 33 -11.21 -5.22 10.08
N ALA A 34 -10.84 -4.73 8.90
CA ALA A 34 -11.59 -3.71 8.20
C ALA A 34 -12.99 -4.20 7.80
N LYS A 35 -13.16 -5.48 7.43
CA LYS A 35 -14.48 -6.06 7.08
C LYS A 35 -15.55 -5.85 8.15
N ASN A 36 -15.16 -5.82 9.43
CA ASN A 36 -16.09 -5.63 10.55
C ASN A 36 -16.17 -4.18 11.06
N LYS A 37 -15.16 -3.34 10.78
CA LYS A 37 -15.08 -1.97 11.32
C LYS A 37 -15.39 -0.88 10.31
N VAL A 38 -15.09 -1.11 9.03
CA VAL A 38 -15.23 -0.14 7.96
C VAL A 38 -16.44 -0.53 7.12
N PRO A 39 -17.45 0.35 6.98
CA PRO A 39 -18.60 0.03 6.15
C PRO A 39 -18.18 -0.13 4.68
N ALA A 40 -18.75 -1.16 4.03
CA ALA A 40 -18.53 -1.42 2.60
C ALA A 40 -18.89 -0.19 1.75
N GLY A 41 -18.15 0.03 0.66
CA GLY A 41 -18.30 1.21 -0.21
C GLY A 41 -17.65 2.50 0.30
N SER A 42 -17.04 2.48 1.48
CA SER A 42 -16.28 3.64 1.99
C SER A 42 -15.03 3.92 1.16
N GLU A 43 -14.63 5.20 1.14
CA GLU A 43 -13.40 5.63 0.47
C GLU A 43 -12.16 5.30 1.29
N ILE A 44 -11.27 4.47 0.74
CA ILE A 44 -10.08 3.97 1.44
C ILE A 44 -8.79 4.24 0.67
N ILE A 45 -7.68 4.22 1.40
CA ILE A 45 -6.34 4.07 0.85
C ILE A 45 -5.91 2.61 1.09
N TYR A 46 -5.44 1.93 0.05
CA TYR A 46 -5.03 0.53 0.15
C TYR A 46 -3.52 0.37 0.13
N LEU A 47 -2.95 -0.31 1.14
CA LEU A 47 -1.54 -0.68 1.19
C LEU A 47 -1.40 -2.20 1.02
N GLY A 48 -0.84 -2.61 -0.11
CA GLY A 48 -0.61 -4.03 -0.38
C GLY A 48 0.87 -4.30 -0.60
N TRP A 49 1.29 -5.53 -0.29
CA TRP A 49 2.63 -5.97 -0.65
C TRP A 49 2.67 -6.41 -2.12
N ILE A 50 3.79 -6.13 -2.78
CA ILE A 50 4.02 -6.48 -4.18
C ILE A 50 4.58 -7.90 -4.23
N MET A 51 3.93 -8.76 -5.02
CA MET A 51 4.39 -10.11 -5.33
C MET A 51 4.30 -10.32 -6.83
N ALA A 52 5.43 -10.66 -7.48
CA ALA A 52 5.51 -10.93 -8.91
C ALA A 52 4.89 -9.82 -9.81
N GLY A 53 5.10 -8.55 -9.44
CA GLY A 53 4.56 -7.40 -10.18
C GLY A 53 3.09 -7.05 -9.90
N GLY A 54 2.42 -7.80 -9.02
CA GLY A 54 1.03 -7.54 -8.62
C GLY A 54 0.91 -7.16 -7.14
N ILE A 55 -0.09 -6.34 -6.81
CA ILE A 55 -0.40 -5.96 -5.43
C ILE A 55 -1.39 -6.99 -4.85
N LYS A 56 -0.92 -7.78 -3.89
CA LYS A 56 -1.75 -8.86 -3.32
C LYS A 56 -2.81 -8.30 -2.38
N GLY A 57 -4.05 -8.79 -2.52
CA GLY A 57 -5.21 -8.41 -1.71
C GLY A 57 -5.99 -7.19 -2.24
N TYR A 58 -5.48 -6.49 -3.26
CA TYR A 58 -6.15 -5.35 -3.87
C TYR A 58 -7.51 -5.73 -4.48
N ASN A 59 -7.59 -6.85 -5.21
CA ASN A 59 -8.86 -7.29 -5.83
C ASN A 59 -9.97 -7.53 -4.80
N GLU A 60 -9.64 -8.03 -3.60
CA GLU A 60 -10.64 -8.19 -2.53
C GLU A 60 -11.03 -6.84 -1.94
N ALA A 61 -10.07 -5.94 -1.73
CA ALA A 61 -10.34 -4.59 -1.22
C ALA A 61 -11.20 -3.77 -2.19
N ALA A 62 -10.91 -3.84 -3.48
CA ALA A 62 -11.63 -3.09 -4.53
C ALA A 62 -13.08 -3.56 -4.72
N LYS A 63 -13.38 -4.84 -4.43
CA LYS A 63 -14.76 -5.35 -4.42
C LYS A 63 -15.58 -4.84 -3.24
N LEU A 64 -14.93 -4.60 -2.11
CA LEU A 64 -15.59 -4.25 -0.85
C LEU A 64 -15.63 -2.73 -0.61
N TYR A 65 -14.68 -1.98 -1.15
CA TYR A 65 -14.48 -0.56 -0.83
C TYR A 65 -14.16 0.26 -2.07
N LYS A 66 -14.37 1.57 -1.96
CA LYS A 66 -14.01 2.54 -2.99
C LYS A 66 -12.54 2.95 -2.80
N VAL A 67 -11.63 2.25 -3.48
CA VAL A 67 -10.19 2.54 -3.37
C VAL A 67 -9.87 3.84 -4.10
N ARG A 68 -9.36 4.84 -3.37
CA ARG A 68 -8.96 6.14 -3.93
C ARG A 68 -7.48 6.21 -4.26
N ALA A 69 -6.65 5.50 -3.50
CA ALA A 69 -5.21 5.43 -3.69
C ALA A 69 -4.70 4.05 -3.31
N ILE A 70 -3.63 3.62 -3.97
CA ILE A 70 -2.99 2.33 -3.73
C ILE A 70 -1.49 2.58 -3.52
N CYS A 71 -0.90 1.99 -2.50
CA CYS A 71 0.55 1.95 -2.34
C CYS A 71 1.02 0.49 -2.29
N GLY A 72 1.95 0.17 -3.19
CA GLY A 72 2.61 -1.14 -3.23
C GLY A 72 3.91 -1.10 -2.43
N ILE A 73 4.04 -2.00 -1.45
CA ILE A 73 5.29 -2.19 -0.71
C ILE A 73 5.97 -3.46 -1.22
N GLY A 74 7.13 -3.31 -1.83
CA GLY A 74 7.93 -4.42 -2.31
C GLY A 74 9.39 -4.19 -2.00
N MET A 75 10.17 -5.26 -2.01
CA MET A 75 11.61 -5.14 -2.10
C MET A 75 11.95 -4.79 -3.55
N GLY A 76 12.62 -3.65 -3.77
CA GLY A 76 13.28 -3.41 -5.05
C GLY A 76 14.35 -4.49 -5.27
N GLN A 77 14.67 -4.82 -6.52
CA GLN A 77 15.86 -5.64 -6.77
C GLN A 77 17.07 -4.97 -6.10
N THR A 78 17.87 -5.75 -5.37
CA THR A 78 19.24 -5.37 -4.99
C THR A 78 20.12 -5.36 -6.25
N VAL A 79 19.75 -4.57 -7.24
CA VAL A 79 20.70 -4.12 -8.27
C VAL A 79 21.31 -2.85 -7.72
N THR A 80 22.59 -2.61 -7.99
CA THR A 80 23.34 -1.43 -7.58
C THR A 80 22.43 -0.20 -7.64
N GLN A 81 21.96 0.28 -6.48
CA GLN A 81 21.09 1.45 -6.41
C GLN A 81 21.89 2.57 -7.07
N LEU A 82 21.56 2.92 -8.32
CA LEU A 82 22.25 3.98 -9.02
C LEU A 82 22.07 5.21 -8.14
N ARG A 83 23.15 5.64 -7.47
CA ARG A 83 23.19 6.96 -6.86
C ARG A 83 22.83 7.92 -7.98
N TYR A 84 21.81 8.73 -7.75
CA TYR A 84 21.51 9.82 -8.65
C TYR A 84 22.70 10.78 -8.60
N ASP A 85 23.59 10.67 -9.59
CA ASP A 85 24.80 11.49 -9.72
C ASP A 85 24.52 12.83 -10.44
N GLY A 86 23.24 13.22 -10.57
CA GLY A 86 22.84 14.46 -11.22
C GLY A 86 22.96 14.49 -12.75
N LYS A 87 23.28 13.36 -13.41
CA LYS A 87 23.42 13.28 -14.88
C LYS A 87 22.27 12.51 -15.51
N TRP A 88 21.52 13.20 -16.37
CA TRP A 88 20.53 12.58 -17.24
C TRP A 88 21.24 11.76 -18.31
N ARG A 89 21.12 10.43 -18.25
CA ARG A 89 21.54 9.55 -19.34
C ARG A 89 20.41 9.48 -20.35
N LYS A 90 20.59 10.08 -21.52
CA LYS A 90 19.74 9.83 -22.69
C LYS A 90 20.06 8.42 -23.19
N GLU A 91 19.12 7.49 -23.03
CA GLU A 91 19.15 6.22 -23.78
C GLU A 91 18.71 6.50 -25.23
N ARG A 92 19.40 5.89 -26.21
CA ARG A 92 19.00 5.84 -27.62
C ARG A 92 18.51 4.43 -27.94
#